data_AF-A0A6J8DCU2-F1
#
_entry.id   AF-A0A6J8DCU2-F1
#
_cell.length_a   1.000
_cell.length_b   1.000
_cell.length_c   1.000
_cell.angle_alpha   90.00
_cell.angle_beta   90.00
_cell.angle_gamma   90.00
#
_symmetry.space_group_name_H-M   'P 1'
#
loop_
_entity.id
_entity.type
_entity.pdbx_description
1 polymer ?
#
loop_
_entity_poly.entity_id
_entity_poly.type
_entity_poly.pdbx_seq_one_letter_code
_entity_poly.pdbx_strand_id
1 'polypeptide(L)'
;MPVSSQRQQSLLLSIAPAPELTQQYTVQSSDRHDRSGLFNNNCNQPDDSVEKSLAKRQLLIKNDGSSSWFIAIKHLLRKYDLQEASWYLNKPVKKTVWTSTIKKTIYNHWNRSIAQLQPLYKGLNFLTTENFRTGNIHPLLKINCHSTIDTARLPVKLKLLTGPYILQSKRIRMYKDETDPKCLLCAKEEENIEHFILKCESLRKVRNANFMK
;
A
#
# COMPACT_ATOMS: atom_id res chain seq x y z
N MET A 1 0.11 20.28 39.75
CA MET A 1 -0.66 20.93 38.66
C MET A 1 -0.77 19.93 37.51
N PRO A 2 -1.98 19.46 37.12
CA PRO A 2 -2.11 18.47 36.07
C PRO A 2 -2.26 19.19 34.72
N VAL A 3 -1.16 19.34 34.00
CA VAL A 3 -1.15 19.78 32.60
C VAL A 3 -0.40 18.73 31.80
N SER A 4 -1.02 17.60 31.44
CA SER A 4 -0.36 16.66 30.52
C SER A 4 -1.24 15.67 29.75
N SER A 5 -2.53 15.50 30.05
CA SER A 5 -3.34 14.49 29.36
C SER A 5 -3.77 14.89 27.94
N GLN A 6 -4.10 16.18 27.71
CA GLN A 6 -4.60 16.63 26.40
C GLN A 6 -3.50 16.85 25.34
N ARG A 7 -2.27 17.20 25.73
CA ARG A 7 -1.15 17.38 24.78
C ARG A 7 -0.62 16.06 24.22
N GLN A 8 -0.67 14.98 24.99
CA GLN A 8 -0.24 13.66 24.52
C GLN A 8 -1.24 13.04 23.53
N GLN A 9 -2.54 13.33 23.64
CA GLN A 9 -3.53 12.91 22.65
C GLN A 9 -3.39 13.67 21.31
N SER A 10 -2.96 14.94 21.35
CA SER A 10 -2.71 15.76 20.15
C SER A 10 -1.50 15.28 19.32
N LEU A 11 -0.43 14.79 19.96
CA LEU A 11 0.76 14.24 19.28
C LEU A 11 0.55 12.81 18.73
N LEU A 12 -0.40 12.05 19.28
CA LEU A 12 -0.79 10.74 18.74
C LEU A 12 -1.56 10.84 17.41
N LEU A 13 -2.21 11.98 17.13
CA LEU A 13 -2.97 12.22 15.90
C LEU A 13 -2.12 12.78 14.74
N SER A 14 -0.92 13.31 15.00
CA SER A 14 -0.05 13.89 13.97
C SER A 14 0.97 12.91 13.36
N ILE A 15 1.06 11.69 13.90
CA ILE A 15 1.87 10.58 13.36
C ILE A 15 0.96 9.43 12.93
N ALA A 16 -0.16 9.76 12.28
CA ALA A 16 -0.90 8.75 11.53
C ALA A 16 0.02 8.30 10.37
N PRO A 17 0.48 7.03 10.33
CA PRO A 17 1.24 6.54 9.18
C PRO A 17 0.36 6.72 7.95
N ALA A 18 0.91 7.24 6.83
CA ALA A 18 0.19 7.41 5.56
C ALA A 18 -0.71 6.19 5.31
N PRO A 19 -2.03 6.27 5.63
CA PRO A 19 -2.88 5.08 5.72
C PRO A 19 -3.05 4.43 4.35
N GLU A 20 -2.88 5.24 3.31
CA GLU A 20 -3.01 4.91 1.90
C GLU A 20 -2.01 3.85 1.41
N LEU A 21 -0.81 3.78 1.98
CA LEU A 21 0.19 2.78 1.56
C LEU A 21 -0.09 1.40 2.15
N THR A 22 -0.68 1.34 3.35
CA THR A 22 -0.82 0.06 4.08
C THR A 22 -2.11 -0.68 3.73
N GLN A 23 -3.20 0.03 3.41
CA GLN A 23 -4.49 -0.60 3.05
C GLN A 23 -4.52 -1.15 1.61
N GLN A 24 -3.61 -0.73 0.73
CA GLN A 24 -3.74 -1.04 -0.70
C GLN A 24 -3.13 -2.38 -1.13
N TYR A 25 -2.24 -2.98 -0.32
CA TYR A 25 -1.45 -4.13 -0.77
C TYR A 25 -2.05 -5.52 -0.49
N THR A 26 -2.98 -5.67 0.46
CA THR A 26 -3.20 -7.01 1.06
C THR A 26 -4.29 -7.89 0.44
N VAL A 27 -5.27 -7.37 -0.32
CA VAL A 27 -6.40 -8.23 -0.81
C VAL A 27 -6.90 -7.89 -2.23
N GLN A 28 -6.43 -6.81 -2.89
CA GLN A 28 -7.14 -6.28 -4.07
C GLN A 28 -6.40 -6.38 -5.42
N SER A 29 -5.23 -7.02 -5.52
CA SER A 29 -4.50 -7.03 -6.80
C SER A 29 -5.13 -7.95 -7.86
N SER A 30 -5.66 -9.11 -7.46
CA SER A 30 -6.30 -10.08 -8.36
C SER A 30 -7.57 -9.51 -9.00
N ASP A 31 -8.53 -9.05 -8.18
CA ASP A 31 -9.82 -8.52 -8.64
C ASP A 31 -9.70 -7.22 -9.44
N ARG A 32 -8.68 -6.39 -9.19
CA ARG A 32 -8.51 -5.11 -9.87
C ARG A 32 -7.94 -5.27 -11.28
N HIS A 33 -7.10 -6.27 -11.51
CA HIS A 33 -6.56 -6.54 -12.85
C HIS A 33 -7.66 -6.98 -13.82
N ASP A 34 -8.58 -7.83 -13.37
CA ASP A 34 -9.69 -8.29 -14.19
C ASP A 34 -10.64 -7.15 -14.59
N ARG A 35 -10.96 -6.26 -13.64
CA ARG A 35 -11.81 -5.08 -13.90
C ARG A 35 -11.22 -4.11 -14.91
N SER A 36 -9.90 -3.89 -14.89
CA SER A 36 -9.23 -3.02 -15.87
C SER A 36 -9.21 -3.63 -17.29
N GLY A 37 -9.14 -4.97 -17.37
CA GLY A 37 -9.26 -5.71 -18.63
C GLY A 37 -10.68 -5.62 -19.18
N LEU A 38 -11.68 -5.85 -18.33
CA LEU A 38 -13.09 -5.73 -18.68
C LEU A 38 -13.46 -4.33 -19.16
N PHE A 39 -12.95 -3.28 -18.51
CA PHE A 39 -13.16 -1.90 -18.97
C PHE A 39 -12.60 -1.70 -20.38
N ASN A 40 -11.38 -2.15 -20.64
CA ASN A 40 -10.79 -2.04 -21.97
C ASN A 40 -11.58 -2.83 -23.03
N ASN A 41 -12.14 -3.98 -22.67
CA ASN A 41 -13.01 -4.74 -23.57
C ASN A 41 -14.26 -3.93 -23.93
N ASN A 42 -14.89 -3.26 -22.96
CA ASN A 42 -16.04 -2.38 -23.20
C ASN A 42 -15.68 -1.18 -24.08
N CYS A 43 -14.49 -0.60 -23.91
CA CYS A 43 -14.01 0.50 -24.77
C CYS A 43 -13.86 0.08 -26.23
N ASN A 44 -13.40 -1.14 -26.47
CA ASN A 44 -13.14 -1.66 -27.82
C ASN A 44 -14.39 -2.25 -28.51
N GLN A 45 -15.56 -2.22 -27.87
CA GLN A 45 -16.80 -2.62 -28.54
C GLN A 45 -17.21 -1.59 -29.62
N PRO A 46 -18.01 -2.01 -30.63
CA PRO A 46 -18.65 -1.10 -31.57
C PRO A 46 -19.46 0.00 -30.87
N ASP A 47 -19.60 1.17 -31.50
CA ASP A 47 -20.29 2.32 -30.88
C ASP A 47 -21.79 2.12 -30.68
N ASP A 48 -22.40 1.25 -31.49
CA ASP A 48 -23.79 0.81 -31.41
C ASP A 48 -24.01 -0.38 -30.47
N SER A 49 -22.94 -0.95 -29.89
CA SER A 49 -23.07 -2.05 -28.93
C SER A 49 -23.80 -1.62 -27.65
N VAL A 50 -24.57 -2.56 -27.12
CA VAL A 50 -25.31 -2.37 -25.86
C VAL A 50 -24.32 -2.17 -24.70
N GLU A 51 -23.23 -2.93 -24.68
CA GLU A 51 -22.20 -2.92 -23.66
C GLU A 51 -21.52 -1.54 -23.55
N LYS A 52 -21.15 -0.94 -24.70
CA LYS A 52 -20.51 0.39 -24.71
C LYS A 52 -21.49 1.49 -24.34
N SER A 53 -22.73 1.38 -24.80
CA SER A 53 -23.81 2.30 -24.43
C SER A 53 -24.10 2.25 -22.93
N LEU A 54 -24.15 1.06 -22.34
CA LEU A 54 -24.29 0.86 -20.90
C LEU A 54 -23.08 1.43 -20.15
N ALA A 55 -21.85 1.20 -20.62
CA ALA A 55 -20.65 1.74 -20.00
C ALA A 55 -20.65 3.28 -19.99
N LYS A 56 -20.98 3.93 -21.11
CA LYS A 56 -21.14 5.39 -21.22
C LYS A 56 -22.19 5.90 -20.23
N ARG A 57 -23.37 5.26 -20.18
CA ARG A 57 -24.45 5.61 -19.26
C ARG A 57 -24.04 5.45 -17.78
N GLN A 58 -23.38 4.36 -17.41
CA GLN A 58 -22.95 4.11 -16.03
C GLN A 58 -21.92 5.14 -15.57
N LEU A 59 -21.00 5.56 -16.43
CA LEU A 59 -20.04 6.62 -16.10
C LEU A 59 -20.70 7.99 -15.90
N LEU A 60 -21.80 8.27 -16.62
CA LEU A 60 -22.52 9.53 -16.51
C LEU A 60 -23.43 9.60 -15.27
N ILE A 61 -24.14 8.51 -14.96
CA ILE A 61 -25.16 8.50 -13.90
C ILE A 61 -24.55 8.28 -12.52
N LYS A 62 -23.49 7.48 -12.41
CA LYS A 62 -22.94 7.12 -11.10
C LYS A 62 -22.09 8.27 -10.55
N ASN A 63 -22.37 8.64 -9.30
CA ASN A 63 -21.58 9.60 -8.53
C ASN A 63 -20.32 8.94 -7.94
N ASP A 64 -19.38 9.76 -7.49
CA ASP A 64 -18.09 9.27 -6.95
C ASP A 64 -18.23 8.51 -5.61
N GLY A 65 -19.39 8.61 -4.94
CA GLY A 65 -19.70 7.85 -3.72
C GLY A 65 -20.26 6.44 -3.98
N SER A 66 -20.56 6.07 -5.24
CA SER A 66 -21.18 4.79 -5.55
C SER A 66 -20.18 3.62 -5.50
N SER A 67 -20.61 2.46 -5.02
CA SER A 67 -19.84 1.21 -5.00
C SER A 67 -19.68 0.53 -6.38
N SER A 68 -20.19 1.13 -7.45
CA SER A 68 -20.08 0.62 -8.81
C SER A 68 -18.62 0.43 -9.24
N TRP A 69 -18.34 -0.66 -9.96
CA TRP A 69 -17.02 -0.93 -10.49
C TRP A 69 -16.54 0.13 -11.49
N PHE A 70 -17.44 0.84 -12.19
CA PHE A 70 -17.09 1.98 -13.05
C PHE A 70 -16.50 3.16 -12.25
N ILE A 71 -17.01 3.40 -11.05
CA ILE A 71 -16.45 4.41 -10.14
C ILE A 71 -15.08 3.98 -9.63
N ALA A 72 -14.91 2.69 -9.33
CA ALA A 72 -13.59 2.15 -9.00
C ALA A 72 -12.58 2.35 -10.14
N ILE A 73 -13.00 2.21 -11.41
CA ILE A 73 -12.16 2.54 -12.58
C ILE A 73 -11.86 4.04 -12.65
N LYS A 74 -12.83 4.94 -12.47
CA LYS A 74 -12.57 6.39 -12.42
C LYS A 74 -11.53 6.75 -11.36
N HIS A 75 -11.67 6.21 -10.15
CA HIS A 75 -10.71 6.42 -9.06
C HIS A 75 -9.33 5.87 -9.41
N LEU A 76 -9.26 4.70 -10.04
CA LEU A 76 -7.99 4.12 -10.48
C LEU A 76 -7.31 4.99 -11.53
N LEU A 77 -8.04 5.45 -12.55
CA LEU A 77 -7.50 6.31 -13.60
C LEU A 77 -6.99 7.64 -13.01
N ARG A 78 -7.80 8.31 -12.18
CA ARG A 78 -7.40 9.55 -11.50
C ARG A 78 -6.18 9.36 -10.58
N LYS A 79 -6.17 8.29 -9.77
CA LYS A 79 -5.07 7.99 -8.85
C LYS A 79 -3.73 7.88 -9.57
N TYR A 80 -3.74 7.27 -10.75
CA TYR A 80 -2.55 7.06 -11.56
C TYR A 80 -2.36 8.15 -12.63
N ASP A 81 -3.12 9.24 -12.60
CA ASP A 81 -3.01 10.35 -13.56
C ASP A 81 -3.14 9.88 -15.03
N LEU A 82 -4.08 8.96 -15.26
CA LEU A 82 -4.48 8.49 -16.59
C LEU A 82 -5.64 9.35 -17.12
N GLN A 83 -5.88 9.28 -18.43
CA GLN A 83 -7.00 9.97 -19.07
C GLN A 83 -8.34 9.53 -18.47
N GLU A 84 -9.35 10.39 -18.56
CA GLU A 84 -10.67 10.05 -18.03
C GLU A 84 -11.28 8.83 -18.73
N ALA A 85 -12.13 8.09 -18.01
CA ALA A 85 -12.78 6.89 -18.55
C ALA A 85 -13.59 7.19 -19.84
N SER A 86 -14.22 8.36 -19.93
CA SER A 86 -14.95 8.85 -21.10
C SER A 86 -14.05 8.94 -22.34
N TRP A 87 -12.81 9.39 -22.17
CA TRP A 87 -11.82 9.49 -23.24
C TRP A 87 -11.53 8.12 -23.86
N TYR A 88 -11.32 7.10 -23.03
CA TYR A 88 -11.02 5.74 -23.51
C TYR A 88 -12.22 5.07 -24.19
N LEU A 89 -13.45 5.37 -23.77
CA LEU A 89 -14.65 4.87 -24.46
C LEU A 89 -14.81 5.51 -25.85
N ASN A 90 -14.45 6.78 -26.02
CA ASN A 90 -14.56 7.48 -27.30
C ASN A 90 -13.36 7.21 -28.21
N LYS A 91 -12.18 6.92 -27.63
CA LYS A 91 -10.95 6.63 -28.34
C LYS A 91 -10.36 5.30 -27.87
N PRO A 92 -10.86 4.16 -28.40
CA PRO A 92 -10.41 2.84 -27.98
C PRO A 92 -8.92 2.64 -28.21
N VAL A 93 -8.28 1.96 -27.26
CA VAL A 93 -6.85 1.64 -27.29
C VAL A 93 -6.69 0.13 -27.44
N LYS A 94 -5.77 -0.31 -28.29
CA LYS A 94 -5.44 -1.73 -28.45
C LYS A 94 -5.00 -2.32 -27.10
N LYS A 95 -5.44 -3.55 -26.81
CA LYS A 95 -5.16 -4.24 -25.52
C LYS A 95 -3.68 -4.26 -25.12
N THR A 96 -2.77 -4.43 -26.08
CA THR A 96 -1.32 -4.41 -25.84
C THR A 96 -0.83 -3.04 -25.35
N VAL A 97 -1.27 -1.98 -26.01
CA VAL A 97 -0.94 -0.57 -25.66
C VAL A 97 -1.60 -0.16 -24.35
N TRP A 98 -2.82 -0.62 -24.09
CA TRP A 98 -3.51 -0.39 -22.82
C TRP A 98 -2.72 -1.00 -21.66
N THR A 99 -2.36 -2.28 -21.79
CA THR A 99 -1.63 -3.01 -20.75
C THR A 99 -0.26 -2.40 -20.49
N SER A 100 0.48 -2.03 -21.54
CA SER A 100 1.80 -1.39 -21.39
C SER A 100 1.70 0.00 -20.76
N THR A 101 0.70 0.80 -21.16
CA THR A 101 0.43 2.12 -20.58
C THR A 101 0.11 2.01 -19.08
N ILE A 102 -0.85 1.16 -18.69
CA ILE A 102 -1.19 0.97 -17.27
C ILE A 102 0.03 0.54 -16.45
N LYS A 103 0.77 -0.48 -16.91
CA LYS A 103 1.95 -0.97 -16.20
C LYS A 103 2.99 0.14 -16.02
N LYS A 104 3.29 0.88 -17.08
CA LYS A 104 4.25 1.99 -17.06
C LYS A 104 3.79 3.11 -16.12
N THR A 105 2.54 3.51 -16.19
CA THR A 105 2.01 4.62 -15.38
C THR A 105 1.96 4.26 -13.89
N ILE A 106 1.48 3.06 -13.54
CA ILE A 106 1.49 2.57 -12.15
C ILE A 106 2.92 2.52 -11.61
N TYR A 107 3.85 1.98 -12.40
CA TYR A 107 5.27 1.92 -12.02
C TYR A 107 5.85 3.33 -11.77
N ASN A 108 5.65 4.26 -12.71
CA ASN A 108 6.13 5.63 -12.58
C ASN A 108 5.51 6.37 -11.40
N HIS A 109 4.22 6.16 -11.12
CA HIS A 109 3.55 6.72 -9.96
C HIS A 109 4.25 6.27 -8.67
N TRP A 110 4.41 4.95 -8.48
CA TRP A 110 5.01 4.43 -7.25
C TRP A 110 6.47 4.82 -7.09
N ASN A 111 7.25 4.87 -8.18
CA ASN A 111 8.64 5.35 -8.12
C ASN A 111 8.72 6.81 -7.67
N ARG A 112 7.87 7.69 -8.22
CA ARG A 112 7.81 9.09 -7.80
C ARG A 112 7.41 9.19 -6.33
N SER A 113 6.39 8.46 -5.90
CA SER A 113 5.94 8.45 -4.50
C SER A 113 7.04 7.96 -3.55
N ILE A 114 7.75 6.88 -3.89
CA ILE A 114 8.87 6.38 -3.09
C ILE A 114 10.00 7.41 -3.03
N ALA A 115 10.39 7.99 -4.17
CA ALA A 115 11.46 9.00 -4.23
C ALA A 115 11.11 10.26 -3.40
N GLN A 116 9.85 10.69 -3.38
CA GLN A 116 9.38 11.80 -2.56
C GLN A 116 9.40 11.48 -1.06
N LEU A 117 9.11 10.24 -0.69
CA LEU A 117 9.08 9.80 0.71
C LEU A 117 10.46 9.41 1.24
N GLN A 118 11.41 9.09 0.37
CA GLN A 118 12.76 8.63 0.73
C GLN A 118 13.53 9.58 1.67
N PRO A 119 13.50 10.93 1.50
CA PRO A 119 14.14 11.86 2.43
C PRO A 119 13.54 11.80 3.85
N LEU A 120 12.26 11.46 3.96
CA LEU A 120 11.52 11.40 5.22
C LEU A 120 11.72 10.05 5.92
N TYR A 121 11.89 8.97 5.14
CA TYR A 121 11.96 7.61 5.65
C TYR A 121 13.18 6.88 5.09
N LYS A 122 14.28 6.86 5.86
CA LYS A 122 15.53 6.15 5.51
C LYS A 122 15.33 4.67 5.15
N GLY A 123 14.31 4.01 5.71
CA GLY A 123 13.96 2.62 5.37
C GLY A 123 13.49 2.41 3.93
N LEU A 124 12.99 3.48 3.27
CA LEU A 124 12.63 3.42 1.86
C LEU A 124 13.85 3.33 0.93
N ASN A 125 15.06 3.59 1.42
CA ASN A 125 16.29 3.31 0.66
C ASN A 125 16.39 1.82 0.26
N PHE A 126 15.76 0.92 1.02
CA PHE A 126 15.73 -0.49 0.66
C PHE A 126 14.75 -0.79 -0.49
N LEU A 127 13.83 0.11 -0.82
CA LEU A 127 12.86 -0.05 -1.91
C LEU A 127 13.22 0.73 -3.18
N THR A 128 14.39 1.37 -3.24
CA THR A 128 14.75 2.23 -4.37
C THR A 128 14.94 1.43 -5.66
N THR A 129 14.63 2.09 -6.78
CA THR A 129 14.72 1.54 -8.14
C THR A 129 16.13 1.17 -8.59
N GLU A 130 17.16 1.75 -7.97
CA GLU A 130 18.56 1.33 -8.21
C GLU A 130 18.75 -0.16 -7.92
N ASN A 131 18.02 -0.68 -6.92
CA ASN A 131 18.03 -2.09 -6.55
C ASN A 131 16.85 -2.89 -7.15
N PHE A 132 15.92 -2.24 -7.87
CA PHE A 132 14.67 -2.85 -8.33
C PHE A 132 14.32 -2.45 -9.76
N ARG A 133 14.47 -3.38 -10.70
CA ARG A 133 13.93 -3.24 -12.06
C ARG A 133 12.48 -3.72 -12.11
N THR A 134 11.64 -3.04 -12.88
CA THR A 134 10.25 -3.45 -13.15
C THR A 134 10.20 -4.92 -13.58
N GLY A 135 9.31 -5.70 -12.98
CA GLY A 135 9.14 -7.13 -13.29
C GLY A 135 10.00 -8.07 -12.44
N ASN A 136 10.97 -7.55 -11.69
CA ASN A 136 11.70 -8.35 -10.71
C ASN A 136 10.96 -8.38 -9.37
N ILE A 137 11.09 -9.48 -8.64
CA ILE A 137 10.59 -9.57 -7.26
C ILE A 137 11.65 -8.99 -6.32
N HIS A 138 11.22 -8.13 -5.40
CA HIS A 138 12.11 -7.51 -4.41
C HIS A 138 12.82 -8.61 -3.58
N PRO A 139 14.12 -8.51 -3.25
CA PRO A 139 14.82 -9.55 -2.48
C PRO A 139 14.11 -9.96 -1.18
N LEU A 140 13.54 -8.99 -0.45
CA LEU A 140 12.70 -9.24 0.74
C LEU A 140 11.43 -10.07 0.48
N LEU A 141 10.98 -10.10 -0.78
CA LEU A 141 9.81 -10.83 -1.26
C LEU A 141 10.22 -12.09 -2.04
N LYS A 142 11.53 -12.33 -2.29
CA LYS A 142 12.05 -13.59 -2.83
C LYS A 142 12.04 -14.73 -1.81
N ILE A 143 11.55 -14.47 -0.61
CA ILE A 143 11.25 -15.54 0.35
C ILE A 143 10.22 -16.44 -0.33
N ASN A 144 10.54 -17.71 -0.52
CA ASN A 144 9.59 -18.66 -1.09
C ASN A 144 8.34 -18.68 -0.21
N CYS A 145 7.28 -18.04 -0.69
CA CYS A 145 6.00 -18.01 0.01
C CYS A 145 5.28 -19.30 -0.35
N HIS A 146 5.55 -20.36 0.43
CA HIS A 146 4.93 -21.67 0.22
C HIS A 146 3.51 -21.75 0.80
N SER A 147 3.13 -20.76 1.61
CA SER A 147 1.84 -20.72 2.29
C SER A 147 1.14 -19.37 2.17
N THR A 148 -0.19 -19.38 2.28
CA THR A 148 -1.00 -18.16 2.41
C THR A 148 -0.60 -17.33 3.62
N ILE A 149 -0.06 -17.98 4.67
CA ILE A 149 0.46 -17.33 5.86
C ILE A 149 1.71 -16.50 5.53
N ASP A 150 2.62 -17.02 4.71
CA ASP A 150 3.81 -16.26 4.29
C ASP A 150 3.45 -15.04 3.47
N THR A 151 2.48 -15.17 2.56
CA THR A 151 1.92 -14.03 1.82
C THR A 151 1.30 -13.00 2.77
N ALA A 152 0.57 -13.43 3.79
CA ALA A 152 -0.04 -12.54 4.78
C ALA A 152 1.00 -11.80 5.65
N ARG A 153 2.23 -12.32 5.79
CA ARG A 153 3.32 -11.66 6.54
C ARG A 153 4.06 -10.60 5.73
N LEU A 154 4.01 -10.67 4.39
CA LEU A 154 4.74 -9.74 3.52
C LEU A 154 4.43 -8.26 3.82
N PRO A 155 3.16 -7.84 4.00
CA PRO A 155 2.85 -6.45 4.34
C PRO A 155 3.45 -6.01 5.68
N VAL A 156 3.50 -6.89 6.68
CA VAL A 156 4.08 -6.57 8.00
C VAL A 156 5.59 -6.41 7.88
N LYS A 157 6.26 -7.34 7.20
CA LYS A 157 7.71 -7.26 6.95
C LYS A 157 8.06 -6.00 6.17
N LEU A 158 7.32 -5.72 5.10
CA LEU A 158 7.46 -4.48 4.35
C LEU A 158 7.25 -3.28 5.27
N LYS A 159 6.17 -3.21 6.05
CA LYS A 159 5.91 -2.10 6.96
C LYS A 159 7.00 -1.88 8.01
N LEU A 160 7.65 -2.94 8.50
CA LEU A 160 8.79 -2.80 9.42
C LEU A 160 10.04 -2.25 8.72
N LEU A 161 10.23 -2.59 7.44
CA LEU A 161 11.40 -2.19 6.66
C LEU A 161 11.25 -0.81 6.03
N THR A 162 10.02 -0.46 5.65
CA THR A 162 9.68 0.70 4.83
C THR A 162 8.93 1.76 5.62
N GLY A 163 8.30 1.36 6.72
CA GLY A 163 7.42 2.22 7.50
C GLY A 163 8.10 2.85 8.73
N PRO A 164 7.42 3.83 9.35
CA PRO A 164 7.88 4.51 10.55
C PRO A 164 7.52 3.71 11.80
N TYR A 165 7.86 2.41 11.89
CA TYR A 165 7.77 1.74 13.18
C TYR A 165 8.85 2.33 14.10
N ILE A 166 8.48 3.38 14.83
CA ILE A 166 9.35 4.02 15.80
C ILE A 166 9.33 3.16 17.05
N LEU A 167 10.38 2.34 17.20
CA LEU A 167 10.67 1.61 18.42
C LEU A 167 10.72 2.56 19.62
N GLN A 168 10.31 2.12 20.81
CA GLN A 168 10.39 2.95 22.03
C GLN A 168 11.80 3.50 22.27
N SER A 169 12.83 2.69 22.03
CA SER A 169 14.24 3.14 22.11
C SER A 169 14.54 4.35 21.21
N LYS A 170 13.91 4.43 20.03
CA LYS A 170 14.05 5.56 19.10
C LYS A 170 13.16 6.74 19.51
N ARG A 171 11.96 6.45 20.05
CA ARG A 171 11.02 7.46 20.56
C ARG A 171 11.66 8.25 21.71
N ILE A 172 12.33 7.57 22.63
CA ILE A 172 13.01 8.23 23.76
C ILE A 172 14.12 9.16 23.31
N ARG A 173 14.93 8.75 22.34
CA ARG A 173 15.97 9.65 21.80
C ARG A 173 15.38 10.93 21.20
N MET A 174 14.14 10.86 20.70
CA MET A 174 13.43 12.00 20.12
C MET A 174 12.76 12.89 21.19
N TYR A 175 12.15 12.28 22.22
CA TYR A 175 11.34 12.99 23.23
C TYR A 175 12.02 13.14 24.59
N LYS A 176 13.29 12.73 24.68
CA LYS A 176 14.29 12.78 25.76
C LYS A 176 13.89 12.30 27.15
N ASP A 177 12.69 12.59 27.67
CA ASP A 177 12.33 12.32 29.07
C ASP A 177 10.89 11.82 29.31
N GLU A 178 10.03 11.74 28.29
CA GLU A 178 8.59 11.44 28.49
C GLU A 178 8.15 10.00 28.17
N THR A 179 9.07 9.10 27.81
CA THR A 179 8.71 7.77 27.29
C THR A 179 9.52 6.64 27.92
N ASP A 180 8.86 5.52 28.23
CA ASP A 180 9.48 4.32 28.79
C ASP A 180 10.16 3.52 27.67
N PRO A 181 11.46 3.13 27.81
CA PRO A 181 12.17 2.40 26.75
C PRO A 181 11.62 1.01 26.54
N LYS A 182 10.85 0.49 27.49
CA LYS A 182 10.33 -0.87 27.43
C LYS A 182 9.36 -1.06 26.28
N CYS A 183 9.40 -2.26 25.70
CA CYS A 183 8.47 -2.68 24.67
C CYS A 183 7.02 -2.55 25.14
N LEU A 184 6.20 -1.83 24.38
CA LEU A 184 4.78 -1.64 24.69
C LEU A 184 3.98 -2.94 24.71
N LEU A 185 4.49 -3.99 24.06
CA LEU A 185 3.81 -5.28 24.00
C LEU A 185 4.09 -6.16 25.22
N CYS A 186 5.32 -6.14 25.75
CA CYS A 186 5.72 -7.04 26.85
C CYS A 186 6.05 -6.33 28.16
N ALA A 187 6.37 -5.04 28.11
CA ALA A 187 6.79 -4.20 29.25
C ALA A 187 7.97 -4.76 30.07
N LYS A 188 8.77 -5.68 29.51
CA LYS A 188 9.89 -6.35 30.21
C LYS A 188 11.25 -5.74 29.87
N GLU A 189 11.57 -5.65 28.59
CA GLU A 189 12.87 -5.22 28.08
C GLU A 189 12.71 -4.00 27.17
N GLU A 190 13.81 -3.29 26.92
CA GLU A 190 13.86 -2.18 25.97
C GLU A 190 13.41 -2.62 24.56
N GLU A 191 12.53 -1.83 23.95
CA GLU A 191 12.11 -2.05 22.57
C GLU A 191 13.22 -1.62 21.61
N ASN A 192 14.10 -2.55 21.27
CA ASN A 192 15.01 -2.43 20.14
C ASN A 192 14.60 -3.42 19.03
N ILE A 193 15.25 -3.34 17.85
CA ILE A 193 14.91 -4.20 16.69
C ILE A 193 15.02 -5.68 17.06
N GLU A 194 16.10 -6.04 17.76
CA GLU A 194 16.38 -7.42 18.15
C GLU A 194 15.32 -7.94 19.13
N HIS A 195 14.98 -7.16 20.16
CA HIS A 195 13.91 -7.50 21.08
C HIS A 195 12.58 -7.66 20.34
N PHE A 196 12.17 -6.65 19.57
CA PHE A 196 10.88 -6.66 18.89
C PHE A 196 10.75 -7.85 17.93
N ILE A 197 11.78 -8.12 17.12
CA ILE A 197 11.73 -9.18 16.11
C ILE A 197 12.00 -10.56 16.71
N LEU A 198 12.96 -10.72 17.63
CA LEU A 198 13.46 -12.04 18.03
C LEU A 198 13.11 -12.43 19.47
N LYS A 199 13.06 -11.49 20.42
CA LYS A 199 12.99 -11.82 21.86
C LYS A 199 11.62 -11.57 22.51
N CYS A 200 10.82 -10.64 21.99
CA CYS A 200 9.56 -10.18 22.60
C CYS A 200 8.57 -11.34 22.87
N GLU A 201 8.33 -11.65 24.13
CA GLU A 201 7.51 -12.80 24.56
C GLU A 201 6.05 -12.68 24.10
N SER A 202 5.49 -11.47 24.08
CA SER A 202 4.13 -11.20 23.58
C SER A 202 3.99 -11.54 22.09
N LEU A 203 5.09 -11.47 21.34
CA LEU A 203 5.15 -11.89 19.95
C LEU A 203 5.55 -13.36 19.79
N ARG A 204 5.91 -14.09 20.87
CA ARG A 204 6.37 -15.48 20.78
C ARG A 204 5.32 -16.40 20.18
N LYS A 205 4.04 -16.26 20.54
CA LYS A 205 2.95 -17.05 19.91
C LYS A 205 2.85 -16.77 18.42
N VAL A 206 2.91 -15.50 18.03
CA VAL A 206 2.90 -15.09 16.62
C VAL A 206 4.13 -15.65 15.92
N ARG A 207 5.33 -15.55 16.51
CA ARG A 207 6.57 -16.13 15.99
C ARG A 207 6.50 -17.64 15.87
N ASN A 208 6.13 -18.37 16.91
CA ASN A 208 6.10 -19.85 16.88
C ASN A 208 5.05 -20.38 15.91
N ALA A 209 3.86 -19.76 15.87
CA ALA A 209 2.87 -20.04 14.83
C ALA A 209 3.42 -19.77 13.42
N ASN A 210 4.46 -18.93 13.33
CA ASN A 210 5.05 -18.51 12.08
C ASN A 210 6.40 -19.15 11.71
N PHE A 211 7.15 -19.73 12.66
CA PHE A 211 8.50 -20.28 12.49
C PHE A 211 8.58 -21.80 12.69
N MET A 212 7.58 -22.45 13.31
CA MET A 212 7.58 -23.90 13.56
C MET A 212 6.56 -24.68 12.71
N LYS A 213 6.31 -24.19 11.50
CA LYS A 213 5.60 -24.89 10.42
C LYS A 213 6.35 -24.66 9.13
#